data_AF-A0A556QSB6-F1
#
_entry.id   AF-A0A556QSB6-F1
#
_cell.length_a   1.000
_cell.length_b   1.000
_cell.length_c   1.000
_cell.angle_alpha   90.00
_cell.angle_beta   90.00
_cell.angle_gamma   90.00
#
_symmetry.space_group_name_H-M   'P 1'
#
loop_
_entity.id
_entity.type
_entity.pdbx_description
1 polymer ?
#
loop_
_entity_poly.entity_id
_entity_poly.type
_entity_poly.pdbx_seq_one_letter_code
_entity_poly.pdbx_strand_id
1 'polypeptide(L)'
;MKLLWLSALLCNPAWAGVLPLMNGNFEDGLAGWTLKGGQADVAVVTADAASLGKAGLRIYDASADRWQLSSNVLPAKAGSTYALTYWAKSTGVPGAINVSILFLDTAGQVLKGGTVPRYWPGVPVKTPGVWFGKAVAKAVAPEGTQSVLVSIAPIVRKVRAAFIDDLSLVEEVAGETLLSQVDAWLAEIKADPTRGASPSAIVVKLDDLADRRGKVHDRWKRVTDFAHERKIKIDLGIVANSLEGEKAEYFQWIKDQRATGRVGFWWHGWDHAEWKEGEKRMFEFGGTSYEHQKKHLDDSQRLAREKLGFPFVAFGAPFNVADATTVRVLGEDKDMRVWMYGPPDATADKIVLGRAFAVSIEQPTFVANYPEFIEGYAHNRGAGYFVIQGHPMQWNDERYENFTRIMDFLIGQKAEFVFAEEFATRRDLAKRAER
;
A
#
# COMPACT_ATOMS: atom_id res chain seq x y z
N MET A 1 -28.39 -10.53 59.49
CA MET A 1 -27.13 -11.00 58.84
C MET A 1 -26.94 -10.21 57.55
N LYS A 2 -25.74 -9.71 57.27
CA LYS A 2 -25.44 -8.92 56.06
C LYS A 2 -25.10 -9.83 54.88
N LEU A 3 -25.66 -9.56 53.70
CA LEU A 3 -25.12 -10.09 52.45
C LEU A 3 -23.81 -9.36 52.13
N LEU A 4 -22.77 -10.12 51.77
CA LEU A 4 -21.52 -9.61 51.21
C LEU A 4 -21.52 -9.89 49.71
N TRP A 5 -21.47 -8.83 48.92
CA TRP A 5 -21.20 -8.92 47.48
C TRP A 5 -19.70 -9.15 47.28
N LEU A 6 -19.32 -10.22 46.58
CA LEU A 6 -17.95 -10.42 46.14
C LEU A 6 -17.81 -9.89 44.70
N SER A 7 -17.23 -8.70 44.55
CA SER A 7 -16.85 -8.17 43.24
C SER A 7 -15.63 -8.91 42.74
N ALA A 8 -15.81 -9.80 41.74
CA ALA A 8 -14.68 -10.39 41.03
C ALA A 8 -14.03 -9.33 40.14
N LEU A 9 -12.81 -8.89 40.49
CA LEU A 9 -11.95 -8.18 39.54
C LEU A 9 -11.57 -9.17 38.42
N LEU A 10 -12.10 -8.95 37.23
CA LEU A 10 -11.55 -9.53 36.01
C LEU A 10 -10.24 -8.81 35.69
N CYS A 11 -9.11 -9.34 36.17
CA CYS A 11 -7.82 -8.98 35.62
C CYS A 11 -7.79 -9.45 34.16
N ASN A 12 -7.77 -8.48 33.23
CA ASN A 12 -7.39 -8.76 31.84
C ASN A 12 -5.99 -9.43 31.86
N PRO A 13 -5.76 -10.47 31.05
CA PRO A 13 -4.41 -10.96 30.85
C PRO A 13 -3.58 -9.83 30.22
N ALA A 14 -2.51 -9.42 30.90
CA ALA A 14 -1.55 -8.48 30.31
C ALA A 14 -0.90 -9.16 29.10
N TRP A 15 -0.98 -8.52 27.94
CA TRP A 15 -0.44 -9.04 26.69
C TRP A 15 1.09 -9.03 26.78
N ALA A 16 1.70 -10.21 26.89
CA ALA A 16 3.15 -10.32 27.00
C ALA A 16 3.80 -10.07 25.64
N GLY A 17 4.24 -8.82 25.41
CA GLY A 17 4.91 -8.39 24.17
C GLY A 17 4.70 -6.91 23.90
N VAL A 18 3.46 -6.44 23.97
CA VAL A 18 3.11 -5.03 23.76
C VAL A 18 3.53 -4.18 24.97
N LEU A 19 4.37 -3.16 24.74
CA LEU A 19 4.63 -2.14 25.75
C LEU A 19 3.47 -1.14 25.77
N PRO A 20 3.01 -0.67 26.95
CA PRO A 20 1.86 0.23 27.08
C PRO A 20 2.21 1.67 26.70
N LEU A 21 2.50 1.91 25.41
CA LEU A 21 2.65 3.22 24.83
C LEU A 21 1.34 3.99 25.03
N MET A 22 1.38 5.05 25.84
CA MET A 22 0.16 5.79 26.18
C MET A 22 -0.32 6.55 24.95
N ASN A 23 -1.58 6.34 24.56
CA ASN A 23 -2.26 7.18 23.58
C ASN A 23 -1.46 7.30 22.26
N GLY A 24 -1.00 6.16 21.74
CA GLY A 24 -0.30 6.05 20.46
C GLY A 24 -1.19 6.28 19.24
N ASN A 25 -2.51 6.24 19.44
CA ASN A 25 -3.56 6.57 18.47
C ASN A 25 -4.16 7.98 18.67
N PHE A 26 -3.58 8.80 19.55
CA PHE A 26 -3.95 10.20 19.79
C PHE A 26 -5.43 10.53 20.12
N GLU A 27 -6.30 9.54 20.38
CA GLU A 27 -7.71 9.77 20.77
C GLU A 27 -7.85 10.64 22.04
N ASP A 28 -6.89 10.57 22.95
CA ASP A 28 -6.81 11.40 24.17
C ASP A 28 -5.90 12.65 23.98
N GLY A 29 -5.77 13.14 22.76
CA GLY A 29 -4.96 14.32 22.43
C GLY A 29 -3.46 14.02 22.55
N LEU A 30 -2.72 14.88 23.25
CA LEU A 30 -1.29 14.66 23.56
C LEU A 30 -1.07 14.04 24.97
N ALA A 31 -2.08 13.40 25.57
CA ALA A 31 -1.89 12.68 26.83
C ALA A 31 -0.73 11.66 26.68
N GLY A 32 0.21 11.65 27.62
CA GLY A 32 1.41 10.80 27.55
C GLY A 32 2.54 11.31 26.63
N TRP A 33 2.34 12.39 25.87
CA TRP A 33 3.34 12.96 24.97
C TRP A 33 3.86 14.33 25.45
N THR A 34 5.16 14.60 25.26
CA THR A 34 5.83 15.84 25.67
C THR A 34 6.53 16.49 24.48
N LEU A 35 6.12 17.71 24.13
CA LEU A 35 6.80 18.55 23.15
C LEU A 35 7.94 19.35 23.83
N LYS A 36 9.14 19.33 23.24
CA LYS A 36 10.29 20.14 23.65
C LYS A 36 10.78 20.96 22.46
N GLY A 37 10.84 22.29 22.61
CA GLY A 37 11.19 23.21 21.53
C GLY A 37 10.08 23.37 20.49
N GLY A 38 10.31 24.24 19.49
CA GLY A 38 9.33 24.58 18.46
C GLY A 38 8.17 25.46 18.96
N GLN A 39 7.23 25.72 18.05
CA GLN A 39 5.99 26.44 18.33
C GLN A 39 4.91 25.47 18.82
N ALA A 40 3.96 25.95 19.62
CA ALA A 40 2.96 25.10 20.27
C ALA A 40 1.98 24.42 19.28
N ASP A 41 1.86 24.96 18.07
CA ASP A 41 1.04 24.44 16.97
C ASP A 41 1.81 23.50 16.02
N VAL A 42 3.06 23.18 16.34
CA VAL A 42 3.86 22.25 15.52
C VAL A 42 3.32 20.82 15.53
N ALA A 43 2.75 20.40 16.66
CA ALA A 43 2.21 19.07 16.89
C ALA A 43 0.78 19.22 17.43
N VAL A 44 -0.22 18.98 16.59
CA VAL A 44 -1.64 19.19 16.92
C VAL A 44 -2.43 17.94 16.59
N VAL A 45 -3.25 17.47 17.53
CA VAL A 45 -4.14 16.35 17.30
C VAL A 45 -5.42 16.83 16.62
N THR A 46 -5.77 16.25 15.47
CA THR A 46 -6.91 16.68 14.65
C THR A 46 -7.62 15.51 13.97
N ALA A 47 -8.89 15.70 13.58
CA ALA A 47 -9.70 14.64 12.96
C ALA A 47 -9.31 14.32 11.50
N ASP A 48 -8.79 15.29 10.75
CA ASP A 48 -8.22 15.07 9.41
C ASP A 48 -6.90 14.27 9.44
N ALA A 49 -6.30 14.15 10.61
CA ALA A 49 -5.10 13.36 10.89
C ALA A 49 -5.38 11.93 11.36
N ALA A 50 -6.63 11.52 11.53
CA ALA A 50 -7.00 10.17 11.92
C ALA A 50 -6.68 9.13 10.82
N SER A 51 -6.03 8.04 11.20
CA SER A 51 -5.81 6.83 10.40
C SER A 51 -6.73 5.69 10.85
N LEU A 52 -6.98 5.55 12.15
CA LEU A 52 -8.12 4.88 12.77
C LEU A 52 -8.89 5.86 13.67
N GLY A 53 -9.98 5.42 14.29
CA GLY A 53 -10.68 6.25 15.29
C GLY A 53 -11.26 7.58 14.76
N LYS A 54 -11.01 8.65 15.51
CA LYS A 54 -11.55 10.02 15.35
C LYS A 54 -10.47 11.10 15.30
N ALA A 55 -9.25 10.82 15.75
CA ALA A 55 -8.17 11.79 15.84
C ALA A 55 -6.82 11.14 15.53
N GLY A 56 -5.86 11.94 15.05
CA GLY A 56 -4.47 11.53 14.88
C GLY A 56 -3.53 12.73 15.00
N LEU A 57 -2.22 12.53 14.90
CA LEU A 57 -1.25 13.61 15.04
C LEU A 57 -0.96 14.29 13.70
N ARG A 58 -1.29 15.58 13.59
CA ARG A 58 -0.85 16.47 12.51
C ARG A 58 0.40 17.23 12.93
N ILE A 59 1.39 17.26 12.06
CA ILE A 59 2.67 17.94 12.25
C ILE A 59 2.85 19.00 11.16
N TYR A 60 3.06 20.25 11.56
CA TYR A 60 3.26 21.38 10.66
C TYR A 60 4.32 22.33 11.22
N ASP A 61 5.39 22.59 10.48
CA ASP A 61 6.46 23.49 10.92
C ASP A 61 6.94 24.39 9.77
N ALA A 62 6.52 25.66 9.82
CA ALA A 62 7.01 26.71 8.94
C ALA A 62 8.20 27.51 9.52
N SER A 63 8.48 27.34 10.81
CA SER A 63 9.40 28.16 11.63
C SER A 63 10.87 27.82 11.41
N ALA A 64 11.18 26.54 11.19
CA ALA A 64 12.53 25.97 11.22
C ALA A 64 13.21 25.89 12.59
N ASP A 65 12.42 25.97 13.66
CA ASP A 65 12.86 25.67 15.01
C ASP A 65 13.16 24.17 15.19
N ARG A 66 14.08 23.84 16.09
CA ARG A 66 14.27 22.44 16.50
C ARG A 66 13.24 22.08 17.55
N TRP A 67 12.56 20.97 17.33
CA TRP A 67 11.59 20.42 18.27
C TRP A 67 11.70 18.89 18.33
N GLN A 68 11.16 18.32 19.41
CA GLN A 68 11.06 16.88 19.62
C GLN A 68 9.78 16.59 20.40
N LEU A 69 8.93 15.70 19.88
CA LEU A 69 7.78 15.16 20.58
C LEU A 69 8.16 13.75 21.08
N SER A 70 8.08 13.51 22.39
CA SER A 70 8.47 12.23 23.00
C SER A 70 7.30 11.60 23.76
N SER A 71 7.15 10.28 23.68
CA SER A 71 6.16 9.52 24.44
C SER A 71 6.53 9.42 25.93
N ASN A 72 5.68 8.74 26.70
CA ASN A 72 6.03 8.24 28.02
C ASN A 72 7.23 7.28 27.93
N VAL A 73 8.01 7.23 29.02
CA VAL A 73 9.14 6.31 29.19
C VAL A 73 8.60 4.95 29.62
N LEU A 74 9.07 3.89 28.97
CA LEU A 74 8.64 2.52 29.14
C LEU A 74 9.82 1.64 29.59
N PRO A 75 9.63 0.62 30.44
CA PRO A 75 10.71 -0.28 30.82
C PRO A 75 11.24 -1.07 29.61
N ALA A 76 12.55 -1.24 29.52
CA ALA A 76 13.20 -2.00 28.45
C ALA A 76 14.44 -2.75 28.96
N LYS A 77 14.80 -3.84 28.28
CA LYS A 77 15.93 -4.71 28.66
C LYS A 77 16.99 -4.68 27.59
N ALA A 78 18.26 -4.51 27.99
CA ALA A 78 19.40 -4.72 27.09
C ALA A 78 19.33 -6.11 26.42
N GLY A 79 19.63 -6.17 25.13
CA GLY A 79 19.59 -7.40 24.32
C GLY A 79 18.22 -7.78 23.75
N SER A 80 17.10 -7.24 24.25
CA SER A 80 15.78 -7.45 23.64
C SER A 80 15.64 -6.65 22.34
N THR A 81 14.95 -7.22 21.35
CA THR A 81 14.55 -6.53 20.13
C THR A 81 13.22 -5.82 20.36
N TYR A 82 13.14 -4.55 19.98
CA TYR A 82 11.91 -3.76 20.01
C TYR A 82 11.51 -3.36 18.59
N ALA A 83 10.22 -3.47 18.29
CA ALA A 83 9.63 -3.04 17.02
C ALA A 83 8.61 -1.93 17.27
N LEU A 84 8.82 -0.79 16.63
CA LEU A 84 7.90 0.34 16.57
C LEU A 84 7.18 0.30 15.23
N THR A 85 5.86 0.37 15.26
CA THR A 85 4.97 0.40 14.10
C THR A 85 4.10 1.63 14.18
N TYR A 86 3.81 2.26 13.03
CA TYR A 86 2.92 3.43 12.93
C TYR A 86 2.43 3.60 11.49
N TRP A 87 1.37 4.37 11.32
CA TRP A 87 0.83 4.79 10.02
C TRP A 87 1.20 6.25 9.74
N ALA A 88 1.51 6.59 8.49
CA ALA A 88 1.82 7.97 8.12
C ALA A 88 1.32 8.41 6.72
N LYS A 89 0.83 9.65 6.59
CA LYS A 89 0.57 10.35 5.30
C LYS A 89 1.18 11.77 5.30
N SER A 90 1.33 12.39 4.13
CA SER A 90 1.99 13.70 3.97
C SER A 90 1.50 14.38 2.70
N THR A 91 1.45 15.72 2.73
CA THR A 91 1.19 16.57 1.55
C THR A 91 2.36 17.51 1.25
N GLY A 92 3.52 17.25 1.87
CA GLY A 92 4.73 18.06 1.77
C GLY A 92 5.94 17.31 1.18
N VAL A 93 7.14 17.78 1.54
CA VAL A 93 8.40 17.11 1.17
C VAL A 93 8.47 15.74 1.86
N PRO A 94 8.59 14.62 1.12
CA PRO A 94 8.75 13.32 1.74
C PRO A 94 10.02 13.22 2.58
N GLY A 95 9.92 12.65 3.78
CA GLY A 95 11.09 12.50 4.67
C GLY A 95 11.38 13.73 5.52
N ALA A 96 10.37 14.58 5.73
CA ALA A 96 10.51 15.72 6.61
C ALA A 96 10.63 15.34 8.11
N ILE A 97 10.10 14.18 8.51
CA ILE A 97 9.99 13.72 9.91
C ILE A 97 10.68 12.36 10.09
N ASN A 98 11.29 12.18 11.26
CA ASN A 98 11.85 10.93 11.78
C ASN A 98 10.97 10.41 12.93
N VAL A 99 10.79 9.08 13.04
CA VAL A 99 10.01 8.44 14.11
C VAL A 99 10.82 7.27 14.67
N SER A 100 11.40 7.47 15.85
CA SER A 100 12.50 6.64 16.36
C SER A 100 12.24 6.02 17.72
N ILE A 101 12.80 4.83 17.91
CA ILE A 101 13.00 4.20 19.22
C ILE A 101 14.25 4.81 19.85
N LEU A 102 14.14 5.40 21.06
CA LEU A 102 15.28 5.87 21.84
C LEU A 102 15.41 5.05 23.12
N PHE A 103 16.56 4.41 23.32
CA PHE A 103 16.90 3.69 24.55
C PHE A 103 17.62 4.60 25.53
N LEU A 104 17.27 4.48 26.82
CA LEU A 104 17.80 5.29 27.90
C LEU A 104 18.52 4.44 28.95
N ASP A 105 19.55 5.02 29.57
CA ASP A 105 20.26 4.48 30.72
C ASP A 105 19.56 4.76 32.07
N THR A 106 20.22 4.41 33.18
CA THR A 106 19.77 4.69 34.56
C THR A 106 19.68 6.19 34.90
N ALA A 107 20.36 7.06 34.14
CA ALA A 107 20.32 8.51 34.31
C ALA A 107 19.31 9.20 33.36
N GLY A 108 18.58 8.42 32.54
CA GLY A 108 17.66 8.93 31.53
C GLY A 108 18.35 9.53 30.30
N GLN A 109 19.64 9.26 30.09
CA GLN A 109 20.38 9.73 28.91
C GLN A 109 20.20 8.76 27.73
N VAL A 110 20.11 9.32 26.53
CA VAL A 110 19.97 8.51 25.29
C VAL A 110 21.27 7.78 25.00
N LEU A 111 21.20 6.45 24.97
CA LEU A 111 22.33 5.59 24.63
C LEU A 111 22.67 5.72 23.14
N LYS A 112 23.95 5.91 22.82
CA LYS A 112 24.44 5.87 21.43
C LYS A 112 24.40 4.41 20.96
N GLY A 113 23.51 4.13 20.01
CA GLY A 113 22.83 2.83 19.92
C GLY A 113 23.60 1.65 19.32
N GLY A 114 22.94 0.49 19.34
CA GLY A 114 23.37 -0.72 18.62
C GLY A 114 23.03 -0.70 17.12
N THR A 115 23.80 -1.45 16.34
CA THR A 115 23.95 -1.38 14.86
C THR A 115 23.98 -2.79 14.24
N VAL A 116 23.46 -3.11 13.04
CA VAL A 116 22.50 -2.54 12.06
C VAL A 116 21.94 -3.76 11.27
N PRO A 117 20.74 -3.77 10.60
CA PRO A 117 20.65 -3.19 9.23
C PRO A 117 19.26 -2.82 8.64
N ARG A 118 19.30 -1.93 7.63
CA ARG A 118 18.21 -1.53 6.69
C ARG A 118 16.99 -0.85 7.32
N TYR A 119 16.52 0.20 6.63
CA TYR A 119 15.47 1.14 7.06
C TYR A 119 15.85 1.95 8.31
N TRP A 120 16.67 2.99 8.05
CA TRP A 120 16.81 4.16 8.91
C TRP A 120 15.43 4.63 9.41
N PRO A 121 15.27 5.04 10.70
CA PRO A 121 13.99 5.02 11.41
C PRO A 121 13.10 6.25 11.11
N GLY A 122 12.71 6.35 9.84
CA GLY A 122 11.78 7.34 9.33
C GLY A 122 11.41 6.95 7.91
N VAL A 123 10.18 6.46 7.71
CA VAL A 123 9.69 6.28 6.34
C VAL A 123 9.41 7.67 5.77
N PRO A 124 10.06 8.08 4.67
CA PRO A 124 9.72 9.33 4.03
C PRO A 124 8.30 9.20 3.51
N VAL A 125 7.42 10.05 4.00
CA VAL A 125 6.01 9.93 3.68
C VAL A 125 5.76 10.48 2.27
N LYS A 126 5.66 9.56 1.30
CA LYS A 126 5.87 9.81 -0.14
C LYS A 126 4.62 9.93 -1.00
N THR A 127 3.44 9.59 -0.48
CA THR A 127 2.23 9.45 -1.29
C THR A 127 1.16 10.45 -0.86
N PRO A 128 0.59 11.25 -1.78
CA PRO A 128 -0.61 12.04 -1.51
C PRO A 128 -1.81 11.15 -1.14
N GLY A 129 -2.72 11.68 -0.32
CA GLY A 129 -4.05 11.11 -0.07
C GLY A 129 -4.09 9.88 0.86
N VAL A 130 -3.28 8.86 0.60
CA VAL A 130 -3.32 7.56 1.28
C VAL A 130 -2.29 7.42 2.39
N TRP A 131 -2.66 6.69 3.44
CA TRP A 131 -1.77 6.29 4.53
C TRP A 131 -0.80 5.21 4.05
N PHE A 132 0.50 5.53 4.11
CA PHE A 132 1.56 4.57 3.85
C PHE A 132 1.64 3.57 4.99
N GLY A 133 1.83 2.30 4.64
CA GLY A 133 1.71 1.16 5.54
C GLY A 133 2.71 1.13 6.69
N LYS A 134 2.27 0.47 7.78
CA LYS A 134 3.01 0.00 8.95
C LYS A 134 4.53 0.20 8.87
N ALA A 135 4.98 1.40 9.22
CA ALA A 135 6.39 1.76 9.17
C ALA A 135 7.14 1.08 10.34
N VAL A 136 7.72 -0.09 10.07
CA VAL A 136 8.43 -0.87 11.12
C VAL A 136 9.85 -0.36 11.30
N ALA A 137 10.11 0.34 12.40
CA ALA A 137 11.47 0.55 12.90
C ALA A 137 11.79 -0.55 13.93
N LYS A 138 12.82 -1.35 13.68
CA LYS A 138 13.31 -2.35 14.64
C LYS A 138 14.67 -1.94 15.21
N ALA A 139 14.87 -2.15 16.51
CA ALA A 139 16.14 -1.90 17.17
C ALA A 139 16.39 -2.89 18.31
N VAL A 140 17.62 -3.39 18.43
CA VAL A 140 18.07 -4.16 19.59
C VAL A 140 18.50 -3.17 20.67
N ALA A 141 17.99 -3.33 21.88
CA ALA A 141 18.36 -2.51 23.03
C ALA A 141 19.85 -2.69 23.37
N PRO A 142 20.67 -1.62 23.37
CA PRO A 142 22.09 -1.70 23.71
C PRO A 142 22.32 -2.06 25.18
N GLU A 143 23.55 -2.46 25.51
CA GLU A 143 23.99 -2.62 26.90
C GLU A 143 23.74 -1.33 27.71
N GLY A 144 23.37 -1.48 28.98
CA GLY A 144 22.99 -0.36 29.85
C GLY A 144 21.54 0.11 29.71
N THR A 145 20.79 -0.35 28.70
CA THR A 145 19.35 0.01 28.55
C THR A 145 18.56 -0.36 29.79
N GLN A 146 17.82 0.63 30.32
CA GLN A 146 16.82 0.46 31.39
C GLN A 146 15.40 0.77 30.89
N SER A 147 15.29 1.66 29.90
CA SER A 147 14.01 2.13 29.40
C SER A 147 14.08 2.56 27.95
N VAL A 148 12.91 2.73 27.34
CA VAL A 148 12.71 3.08 25.94
C VAL A 148 11.61 4.14 25.83
N LEU A 149 11.69 5.00 24.83
CA LEU A 149 10.60 5.88 24.42
C LEU A 149 10.52 6.01 22.90
N VAL A 150 9.36 6.46 22.40
CA VAL A 150 9.15 6.84 21.01
C VAL A 150 9.37 8.34 20.86
N SER A 151 10.13 8.73 19.83
CA SER A 151 10.48 10.12 19.54
C SER A 151 10.16 10.49 18.11
N ILE A 152 9.46 11.62 17.94
CA ILE A 152 9.12 12.23 16.66
C ILE A 152 9.87 13.56 16.56
N ALA A 153 10.61 13.78 15.47
CA ALA A 153 11.46 14.96 15.30
C ALA A 153 11.66 15.32 13.81
N PRO A 154 11.97 16.58 13.47
CA PRO A 154 12.18 16.99 12.09
C PRO A 154 13.58 16.59 11.58
N ILE A 155 13.65 16.06 10.36
CA ILE A 155 14.90 15.82 9.61
C ILE A 155 15.29 17.08 8.83
N VAL A 156 14.28 17.75 8.27
CA VAL A 156 14.43 18.96 7.43
C VAL A 156 14.04 20.21 8.21
N ARG A 157 14.50 21.37 7.74
CA ARG A 157 14.17 22.65 8.37
C ARG A 157 12.70 23.09 8.26
N LYS A 158 11.86 22.53 7.39
CA LYS A 158 10.44 22.93 7.29
C LYS A 158 9.55 21.75 6.93
N VAL A 159 8.53 21.51 7.74
CA VAL A 159 7.57 20.41 7.59
C VAL A 159 6.25 21.00 7.09
N ARG A 160 5.95 20.84 5.79
CA ARG A 160 4.73 21.44 5.21
C ARG A 160 3.43 20.78 5.66
N ALA A 161 3.46 19.50 5.98
CA ALA A 161 2.43 18.73 6.69
C ALA A 161 2.88 17.26 6.71
N ALA A 162 2.92 16.65 7.89
CA ALA A 162 2.98 15.20 8.05
C ALA A 162 1.86 14.78 9.01
N PHE A 163 1.37 13.57 8.85
CA PHE A 163 0.32 12.99 9.68
C PHE A 163 0.80 11.63 10.15
N ILE A 164 0.64 11.34 11.44
CA ILE A 164 1.09 10.10 12.07
C ILE A 164 -0.02 9.59 12.99
N ASP A 165 -0.26 8.30 12.99
CA ASP A 165 -1.25 7.68 13.86
C ASP A 165 -0.91 6.21 14.16
N ASP A 166 -1.70 5.61 15.06
CA ASP A 166 -1.67 4.19 15.42
C ASP A 166 -0.26 3.68 15.76
N LEU A 167 0.48 4.46 16.57
CA LEU A 167 1.79 4.04 17.06
C LEU A 167 1.64 2.89 18.05
N SER A 168 2.40 1.83 17.83
CA SER A 168 2.55 0.70 18.76
C SER A 168 4.02 0.30 18.88
N LEU A 169 4.46 0.04 20.11
CA LEU A 169 5.82 -0.41 20.43
C LEU A 169 5.74 -1.77 21.14
N VAL A 170 6.39 -2.77 20.56
CA VAL A 170 6.41 -4.14 21.10
C VAL A 170 7.85 -4.60 21.40
N GLU A 171 8.04 -5.34 22.48
CA GLU A 171 9.20 -6.23 22.67
C GLU A 171 8.93 -7.49 21.83
N GLU A 172 9.79 -7.79 20.85
CA GLU A 172 9.57 -8.94 19.96
C GLU A 172 9.78 -10.27 20.69
N VAL A 173 8.71 -10.78 21.29
CA VAL A 173 8.59 -12.18 21.69
C VAL A 173 8.01 -13.01 20.55
N ALA A 174 8.55 -14.21 20.35
CA ALA A 174 8.12 -15.08 19.27
C ALA A 174 6.68 -15.58 19.51
N GLY A 175 5.74 -15.18 18.64
CA GLY A 175 4.42 -15.84 18.53
C GLY A 175 3.17 -14.96 18.52
N GLU A 176 3.26 -13.63 18.51
CA GLU A 176 2.04 -12.81 18.30
C GLU A 176 1.47 -13.01 16.89
N THR A 177 0.14 -13.14 16.78
CA THR A 177 -0.55 -13.45 15.51
C THR A 177 -1.43 -12.30 15.04
N LEU A 178 -1.18 -11.86 13.80
CA LEU A 178 -1.91 -10.77 13.12
C LEU A 178 -3.43 -10.99 13.10
N LEU A 179 -3.87 -12.26 13.13
CA LEU A 179 -5.26 -12.70 13.12
C LEU A 179 -6.11 -12.07 14.24
N SER A 180 -5.52 -11.80 15.41
CA SER A 180 -6.23 -11.19 16.55
C SER A 180 -6.69 -9.75 16.30
N GLN A 181 -6.04 -9.02 15.39
CA GLN A 181 -6.35 -7.62 15.08
C GLN A 181 -7.37 -7.50 13.93
N VAL A 182 -7.51 -8.54 13.09
CA VAL A 182 -8.45 -8.57 11.96
C VAL A 182 -9.89 -8.33 12.39
N ASP A 183 -10.34 -8.96 13.49
CA ASP A 183 -11.71 -8.79 13.98
C ASP A 183 -11.97 -7.35 14.49
N ALA A 184 -10.96 -6.69 15.07
CA ALA A 184 -11.06 -5.30 15.52
C ALA A 184 -11.18 -4.35 14.32
N TRP A 185 -10.33 -4.51 13.29
CA TRP A 185 -10.42 -3.73 12.05
C TRP A 185 -11.76 -3.98 11.33
N LEU A 186 -12.23 -5.23 11.24
CA LEU A 186 -13.54 -5.55 10.65
C LEU A 186 -14.69 -4.92 11.42
N ALA A 187 -14.62 -4.85 12.75
CA ALA A 187 -15.62 -4.17 13.57
C ALA A 187 -15.62 -2.65 13.34
N GLU A 188 -14.44 -2.02 13.23
CA GLU A 188 -14.32 -0.59 12.94
C GLU A 188 -14.79 -0.24 11.52
N ILE A 189 -14.39 -1.02 10.51
CA ILE A 189 -14.89 -0.90 9.13
C ILE A 189 -16.41 -1.07 9.11
N LYS A 190 -16.97 -2.04 9.83
CA LYS A 190 -18.43 -2.22 9.90
C LYS A 190 -19.15 -1.03 10.54
N ALA A 191 -18.54 -0.37 11.52
CA ALA A 191 -19.11 0.80 12.18
C ALA A 191 -19.11 2.04 11.27
N ASP A 192 -18.05 2.22 10.46
CA ASP A 192 -17.95 3.31 9.49
C ASP A 192 -17.19 2.86 8.21
N PRO A 193 -17.90 2.27 7.22
CA PRO A 193 -17.26 1.63 6.07
C PRO A 193 -16.43 2.55 5.16
N THR A 194 -16.76 3.85 5.13
CA THR A 194 -16.18 4.79 4.17
C THR A 194 -15.74 6.13 4.79
N ARG A 195 -15.86 6.32 6.11
CA ARG A 195 -15.57 7.59 6.80
C ARG A 195 -16.34 8.77 6.22
N GLY A 196 -17.63 8.55 5.98
CA GLY A 196 -18.53 9.50 5.34
C GLY A 196 -18.25 9.75 3.84
N ALA A 197 -17.23 9.13 3.25
CA ALA A 197 -16.96 9.23 1.81
C ALA A 197 -17.87 8.28 0.99
N SER A 198 -17.77 8.36 -0.34
CA SER A 198 -18.39 7.37 -1.23
C SER A 198 -17.58 6.06 -1.26
N PRO A 199 -18.19 4.90 -1.57
CA PRO A 199 -17.46 3.66 -1.77
C PRO A 199 -16.35 3.79 -2.82
N SER A 200 -15.18 3.23 -2.51
CA SER A 200 -14.01 3.27 -3.39
C SER A 200 -14.27 2.55 -4.71
N ALA A 201 -13.74 3.10 -5.81
CA ALA A 201 -13.63 2.36 -7.07
C ALA A 201 -12.46 1.37 -7.00
N ILE A 202 -12.63 0.14 -7.47
CA ILE A 202 -11.62 -0.91 -7.39
C ILE A 202 -11.21 -1.34 -8.78
N VAL A 203 -9.92 -1.20 -9.10
CA VAL A 203 -9.27 -1.83 -10.26
C VAL A 203 -8.51 -3.05 -9.75
N VAL A 204 -9.00 -4.24 -10.11
CA VAL A 204 -8.36 -5.52 -9.78
C VAL A 204 -7.34 -5.84 -10.87
N LYS A 205 -6.10 -5.39 -10.66
CA LYS A 205 -4.99 -5.49 -11.63
C LYS A 205 -4.30 -6.85 -11.49
N LEU A 206 -4.53 -7.75 -12.44
CA LEU A 206 -3.93 -9.09 -12.46
C LEU A 206 -2.85 -9.19 -13.54
N ASP A 207 -1.62 -9.50 -13.15
CA ASP A 207 -0.42 -9.41 -13.97
C ASP A 207 -0.01 -10.77 -14.57
N ASP A 208 0.82 -10.74 -15.61
CA ASP A 208 1.42 -11.90 -16.31
C ASP A 208 0.47 -12.80 -17.12
N LEU A 209 -0.56 -12.23 -17.77
CA LEU A 209 -1.34 -13.00 -18.75
C LEU A 209 -0.51 -13.23 -20.01
N ALA A 210 -0.10 -14.48 -20.19
CA ALA A 210 0.58 -14.99 -21.37
C ALA A 210 0.05 -16.39 -21.72
N ASP A 211 0.20 -16.79 -22.98
CA ASP A 211 -0.18 -18.13 -23.43
C ASP A 211 0.74 -19.21 -22.85
N ARG A 212 0.20 -20.42 -22.71
CA ARG A 212 0.96 -21.63 -22.44
C ARG A 212 0.71 -22.62 -23.57
N ARG A 213 1.57 -22.57 -24.60
CA ARG A 213 1.49 -23.40 -25.82
C ARG A 213 0.21 -23.13 -26.62
N GLY A 214 -0.11 -21.86 -26.84
CA GLY A 214 -1.29 -21.40 -27.56
C GLY A 214 -2.62 -21.47 -26.79
N LYS A 215 -2.56 -21.75 -25.47
CA LYS A 215 -3.73 -21.95 -24.61
C LYS A 215 -3.67 -21.11 -23.33
N VAL A 216 -4.83 -20.89 -22.73
CA VAL A 216 -4.97 -20.21 -21.42
C VAL A 216 -4.76 -21.22 -20.29
N HIS A 217 -3.93 -20.86 -19.32
CA HIS A 217 -3.69 -21.68 -18.12
C HIS A 217 -4.90 -21.66 -17.16
N ASP A 218 -5.18 -22.77 -16.49
CA ASP A 218 -6.42 -22.91 -15.70
C ASP A 218 -6.51 -21.95 -14.50
N ARG A 219 -5.38 -21.44 -13.97
CA ARG A 219 -5.37 -20.37 -12.97
C ARG A 219 -6.01 -19.07 -13.48
N TRP A 220 -5.87 -18.76 -14.78
CA TRP A 220 -6.52 -17.62 -15.41
C TRP A 220 -8.02 -17.84 -15.59
N LYS A 221 -8.43 -19.04 -16.01
CA LYS A 221 -9.85 -19.41 -16.09
C LYS A 221 -10.52 -19.30 -14.73
N ARG A 222 -9.89 -19.83 -13.68
CA ARG A 222 -10.38 -19.81 -12.30
C ARG A 222 -10.69 -18.38 -11.80
N VAL A 223 -9.82 -17.40 -12.06
CA VAL A 223 -10.09 -16.00 -11.66
C VAL A 223 -11.16 -15.33 -12.52
N THR A 224 -11.28 -15.65 -13.82
CA THR A 224 -12.37 -15.13 -14.66
C THR A 224 -13.72 -15.74 -14.29
N ASP A 225 -13.76 -17.05 -14.01
CA ASP A 225 -14.97 -17.77 -13.61
C ASP A 225 -15.53 -17.20 -12.30
N PHE A 226 -14.66 -16.91 -11.33
CA PHE A 226 -15.02 -16.20 -10.10
C PHE A 226 -15.57 -14.78 -10.36
N ALA A 227 -14.96 -14.02 -11.28
CA ALA A 227 -15.44 -12.68 -11.64
C ALA A 227 -16.85 -12.73 -12.27
N HIS A 228 -17.15 -13.76 -13.07
CA HIS A 228 -18.49 -14.02 -13.61
C HIS A 228 -19.49 -14.39 -12.52
N GLU A 229 -19.13 -15.34 -11.65
CA GLU A 229 -19.97 -15.80 -10.54
C GLU A 229 -20.35 -14.66 -9.58
N ARG A 230 -19.35 -13.84 -9.20
CA ARG A 230 -19.54 -12.66 -8.34
C ARG A 230 -20.04 -11.41 -9.06
N LYS A 231 -20.10 -11.42 -10.39
CA LYS A 231 -20.52 -10.30 -11.24
C LYS A 231 -19.70 -9.02 -10.99
N ILE A 232 -18.39 -9.18 -10.76
CA ILE A 232 -17.42 -8.08 -10.59
C ILE A 232 -16.64 -7.83 -11.88
N LYS A 233 -15.82 -6.77 -11.91
CA LYS A 233 -14.88 -6.48 -12.99
C LYS A 233 -13.45 -6.74 -12.53
N ILE A 234 -12.64 -7.35 -13.40
CA ILE A 234 -11.20 -7.58 -13.20
C ILE A 234 -10.41 -7.23 -14.46
N ASP A 235 -9.13 -6.90 -14.32
CA ASP A 235 -8.27 -6.37 -15.40
C ASP A 235 -7.02 -7.23 -15.58
N LEU A 236 -6.82 -7.82 -16.76
CA LEU A 236 -5.75 -8.78 -17.04
C LEU A 236 -4.64 -8.17 -17.91
N GLY A 237 -3.42 -8.14 -17.38
CA GLY A 237 -2.24 -7.56 -18.01
C GLY A 237 -1.61 -8.52 -19.00
N ILE A 238 -1.75 -8.23 -20.30
CA ILE A 238 -1.19 -9.08 -21.36
C ILE A 238 0.28 -8.74 -21.58
N VAL A 239 1.13 -9.78 -21.49
CA VAL A 239 2.50 -9.77 -22.01
C VAL A 239 2.41 -10.00 -23.52
N ALA A 240 2.65 -8.96 -24.31
CA ALA A 240 2.13 -8.87 -25.68
C ALA A 240 2.81 -9.79 -26.72
N ASN A 241 4.01 -10.30 -26.47
CA ASN A 241 4.62 -11.34 -27.31
C ASN A 241 3.80 -12.66 -27.28
N SER A 242 2.94 -12.86 -26.27
CA SER A 242 1.96 -13.95 -26.28
C SER A 242 0.94 -13.82 -27.41
N LEU A 243 0.80 -12.65 -28.04
CA LEU A 243 -0.03 -12.40 -29.22
C LEU A 243 0.65 -12.77 -30.54
N GLU A 244 1.93 -13.14 -30.55
CA GLU A 244 2.62 -13.59 -31.76
C GLU A 244 2.15 -14.97 -32.24
N GLY A 245 2.21 -15.18 -33.56
CA GLY A 245 1.84 -16.43 -34.22
C GLY A 245 0.33 -16.71 -34.26
N GLU A 246 -0.02 -17.96 -34.55
CA GLU A 246 -1.42 -18.39 -34.70
C GLU A 246 -1.89 -19.19 -33.48
N LYS A 247 -2.42 -18.47 -32.49
CA LYS A 247 -2.90 -19.01 -31.21
C LYS A 247 -4.41 -18.77 -31.07
N ALA A 248 -5.18 -19.25 -32.04
CA ALA A 248 -6.60 -18.94 -32.19
C ALA A 248 -7.45 -19.22 -30.92
N GLU A 249 -7.17 -20.31 -30.19
CA GLU A 249 -7.85 -20.64 -28.92
C GLU A 249 -7.61 -19.58 -27.83
N TYR A 250 -6.35 -19.14 -27.66
CA TYR A 250 -5.98 -18.07 -26.73
C TYR A 250 -6.61 -16.73 -27.11
N PHE A 251 -6.53 -16.33 -28.38
CA PHE A 251 -7.12 -15.08 -28.85
C PHE A 251 -8.65 -15.09 -28.75
N GLN A 252 -9.29 -16.22 -29.04
CA GLN A 252 -10.74 -16.35 -28.93
C GLN A 252 -11.18 -16.25 -27.46
N TRP A 253 -10.50 -16.93 -26.53
CA TRP A 253 -10.80 -16.78 -25.11
C TRP A 253 -10.70 -15.32 -24.65
N ILE A 254 -9.64 -14.58 -25.01
CA ILE A 254 -9.51 -13.16 -24.66
C ILE A 254 -10.71 -12.34 -25.17
N LYS A 255 -11.12 -12.53 -26.43
CA LYS A 255 -12.27 -11.85 -27.02
C LYS A 255 -13.58 -12.22 -26.32
N ASP A 256 -13.80 -13.50 -26.03
CA ASP A 256 -14.99 -14.00 -25.34
C ASP A 256 -15.08 -13.43 -23.92
N GLN A 257 -13.96 -13.42 -23.18
CA GLN A 257 -13.87 -12.80 -21.86
C GLN A 257 -14.16 -11.30 -21.91
N ARG A 258 -13.62 -10.55 -22.88
CA ARG A 258 -13.93 -9.12 -23.04
C ARG A 258 -15.41 -8.88 -23.33
N ALA A 259 -16.01 -9.71 -24.18
CA ALA A 259 -17.43 -9.60 -24.58
C ALA A 259 -18.41 -9.76 -23.40
N THR A 260 -18.01 -10.39 -22.29
CA THR A 260 -18.83 -10.49 -21.07
C THR A 260 -19.06 -9.17 -20.34
N GLY A 261 -18.20 -8.16 -20.57
CA GLY A 261 -18.16 -6.93 -19.76
C GLY A 261 -17.66 -7.13 -18.33
N ARG A 262 -17.04 -8.27 -18.00
CA ARG A 262 -16.45 -8.59 -16.68
C ARG A 262 -14.92 -8.63 -16.66
N VAL A 263 -14.30 -8.78 -17.83
CA VAL A 263 -12.84 -8.92 -17.95
C VAL A 263 -12.29 -7.84 -18.88
N GLY A 264 -11.48 -6.94 -18.32
CA GLY A 264 -10.71 -5.93 -19.04
C GLY A 264 -9.32 -6.45 -19.37
N PHE A 265 -8.67 -5.82 -20.35
CA PHE A 265 -7.33 -6.20 -20.80
C PHE A 265 -6.47 -4.95 -21.01
N TRP A 266 -5.27 -4.97 -20.46
CA TRP A 266 -4.34 -3.84 -20.46
C TRP A 266 -2.92 -4.31 -20.83
N TRP A 267 -2.08 -3.36 -21.25
CA TRP A 267 -0.73 -3.66 -21.74
C TRP A 267 0.25 -3.83 -20.59
N HIS A 268 0.87 -5.02 -20.49
CA HIS A 268 1.88 -5.34 -19.48
C HIS A 268 3.25 -5.63 -20.10
N GLY A 269 3.66 -4.78 -21.05
CA GLY A 269 4.90 -4.95 -21.80
C GLY A 269 4.79 -5.97 -22.93
N TRP A 270 5.87 -6.11 -23.67
CA TRP A 270 6.04 -7.05 -24.78
C TRP A 270 6.49 -8.41 -24.28
N ASP A 271 7.59 -8.46 -23.53
CA ASP A 271 8.24 -9.69 -23.08
C ASP A 271 8.40 -9.79 -21.56
N HIS A 272 8.09 -8.73 -20.82
CA HIS A 272 8.26 -8.65 -19.38
C HIS A 272 9.73 -8.94 -18.98
N ALA A 273 10.68 -8.47 -19.80
CA ALA A 273 12.09 -8.77 -19.63
C ALA A 273 12.78 -7.96 -18.52
N GLU A 274 13.72 -8.64 -17.87
CA GLU A 274 14.71 -8.08 -16.95
C GLU A 274 16.05 -8.78 -17.19
N TRP A 275 17.15 -8.02 -17.21
CA TRP A 275 18.50 -8.55 -17.37
C TRP A 275 19.54 -7.68 -16.65
N LYS A 276 20.83 -7.98 -16.87
CA LYS A 276 21.94 -7.16 -16.38
C LYS A 276 22.86 -6.75 -17.53
N GLU A 277 23.30 -5.50 -17.50
CA GLU A 277 24.37 -4.98 -18.34
C GLU A 277 25.50 -4.46 -17.44
N GLY A 278 26.55 -5.28 -17.31
CA GLY A 278 27.56 -5.10 -16.27
C GLY A 278 26.92 -5.16 -14.87
N GLU A 279 27.11 -4.11 -14.08
CA GLU A 279 26.51 -3.98 -12.74
C GLU A 279 25.08 -3.42 -12.76
N LYS A 280 24.61 -2.86 -13.90
CA LYS A 280 23.28 -2.26 -14.00
C LYS A 280 22.22 -3.35 -14.22
N ARG A 281 21.12 -3.24 -13.48
CA ARG A 281 19.89 -4.01 -13.72
C ARG A 281 19.05 -3.25 -14.75
N MET A 282 18.69 -3.95 -15.81
CA MET A 282 17.94 -3.42 -16.95
C MET A 282 16.55 -4.03 -16.96
N PHE A 283 15.56 -3.25 -17.35
CA PHE A 283 14.15 -3.65 -17.44
C PHE A 283 13.63 -3.24 -18.81
N GLU A 284 12.60 -3.92 -19.32
CA GLU A 284 11.96 -3.58 -20.60
C GLU A 284 11.68 -2.06 -20.75
N PHE A 285 11.20 -1.41 -19.68
CA PHE A 285 10.93 0.04 -19.62
C PHE A 285 11.87 0.81 -18.68
N GLY A 286 13.03 0.26 -18.32
CA GLY A 286 13.97 0.88 -17.38
C GLY A 286 15.42 0.72 -17.82
N GLY A 287 15.98 1.80 -18.36
CA GLY A 287 17.36 1.89 -18.87
C GLY A 287 17.50 1.55 -20.36
N THR A 288 16.43 1.10 -21.02
CA THR A 288 16.38 0.76 -22.44
C THR A 288 16.25 1.99 -23.35
N SER A 289 16.57 1.83 -24.64
CA SER A 289 16.48 2.94 -25.60
C SER A 289 15.04 3.27 -26.00
N TYR A 290 14.86 4.47 -26.55
CA TYR A 290 13.59 4.93 -27.10
C TYR A 290 13.07 4.00 -28.19
N GLU A 291 13.94 3.56 -29.10
CA GLU A 291 13.59 2.68 -30.22
C GLU A 291 13.12 1.30 -29.74
N HIS A 292 13.72 0.77 -28.67
CA HIS A 292 13.30 -0.48 -28.04
C HIS A 292 11.90 -0.36 -27.44
N GLN A 293 11.70 0.60 -26.52
CA GLN A 293 10.40 0.80 -25.86
C GLN A 293 9.30 1.17 -26.86
N LYS A 294 9.59 2.01 -27.86
CA LYS A 294 8.65 2.41 -28.91
C LYS A 294 8.26 1.24 -29.80
N LYS A 295 9.21 0.39 -30.21
CA LYS A 295 8.91 -0.83 -30.97
C LYS A 295 8.01 -1.77 -30.17
N HIS A 296 8.31 -1.97 -28.88
CA HIS A 296 7.52 -2.84 -28.01
C HIS A 296 6.07 -2.33 -27.86
N LEU A 297 5.86 -1.02 -27.69
CA LEU A 297 4.54 -0.40 -27.73
C LEU A 297 3.84 -0.65 -29.09
N ASP A 298 4.49 -0.28 -30.19
CA ASP A 298 3.88 -0.27 -31.52
C ASP A 298 3.48 -1.67 -31.97
N ASP A 299 4.33 -2.68 -31.75
CA ASP A 299 4.02 -4.08 -32.04
C ASP A 299 2.92 -4.62 -31.11
N SER A 300 2.89 -4.20 -29.84
CA SER A 300 1.81 -4.58 -28.90
C SER A 300 0.46 -4.03 -29.34
N GLN A 301 0.38 -2.74 -29.68
CA GLN A 301 -0.85 -2.12 -30.18
C GLN A 301 -1.28 -2.72 -31.52
N ARG A 302 -0.33 -2.99 -32.42
CA ARG A 302 -0.59 -3.65 -33.71
C ARG A 302 -1.16 -5.06 -33.51
N LEU A 303 -0.52 -5.92 -32.71
CA LEU A 303 -1.01 -7.28 -32.46
C LEU A 303 -2.34 -7.30 -31.70
N ALA A 304 -2.57 -6.39 -30.75
CA ALA A 304 -3.85 -6.29 -30.07
C ALA A 304 -4.98 -5.98 -31.08
N ARG A 305 -4.76 -5.04 -32.00
CA ARG A 305 -5.71 -4.73 -33.08
C ARG A 305 -5.92 -5.91 -34.03
N GLU A 306 -4.83 -6.52 -34.51
CA GLU A 306 -4.87 -7.60 -35.50
C GLU A 306 -5.47 -8.91 -34.97
N LYS A 307 -5.13 -9.30 -33.73
CA LYS A 307 -5.50 -10.61 -33.15
C LYS A 307 -6.70 -10.55 -32.21
N LEU A 308 -6.88 -9.43 -31.49
CA LEU A 308 -7.94 -9.26 -30.48
C LEU A 308 -9.07 -8.32 -30.95
N GLY A 309 -8.82 -7.49 -31.97
CA GLY A 309 -9.81 -6.54 -32.51
C GLY A 309 -9.91 -5.22 -31.74
N PHE A 310 -8.98 -4.93 -30.82
CA PHE A 310 -8.98 -3.72 -29.99
C PHE A 310 -7.57 -3.24 -29.64
N PRO A 311 -7.33 -1.94 -29.42
CA PRO A 311 -6.09 -1.45 -28.82
C PRO A 311 -6.10 -1.63 -27.30
N PHE A 312 -4.91 -1.52 -26.68
CA PHE A 312 -4.78 -1.29 -25.25
C PHE A 312 -4.97 0.18 -24.92
N VAL A 313 -5.79 0.47 -23.90
CA VAL A 313 -6.09 1.83 -23.41
C VAL A 313 -5.39 2.15 -22.08
N ALA A 314 -4.99 1.10 -21.34
CA ALA A 314 -4.29 1.20 -20.07
C ALA A 314 -2.95 0.45 -20.12
N PHE A 315 -1.96 0.97 -19.40
CA PHE A 315 -0.62 0.40 -19.25
C PHE A 315 -0.24 0.25 -17.78
N GLY A 316 0.51 -0.81 -17.47
CA GLY A 316 1.29 -0.92 -16.24
C GLY A 316 2.61 -1.60 -16.56
N ALA A 317 3.73 -0.99 -16.20
CA ALA A 317 5.03 -1.54 -16.58
C ALA A 317 5.33 -2.87 -15.85
N PRO A 318 5.91 -3.87 -16.53
CA PRO A 318 6.65 -4.97 -15.91
C PRO A 318 7.48 -4.53 -14.70
N PHE A 319 7.43 -5.32 -13.63
CA PHE A 319 8.10 -5.03 -12.36
C PHE A 319 7.73 -3.68 -11.69
N ASN A 320 6.76 -2.94 -12.25
CA ASN A 320 6.43 -1.54 -11.94
C ASN A 320 7.62 -0.57 -12.15
N VAL A 321 8.51 -0.86 -13.11
CA VAL A 321 9.67 0.00 -13.43
C VAL A 321 9.45 0.72 -14.76
N ALA A 322 9.62 2.04 -14.74
CA ALA A 322 9.54 2.91 -15.90
C ALA A 322 10.52 4.09 -15.77
N ASP A 323 10.87 4.74 -16.88
CA ASP A 323 11.75 5.91 -16.89
C ASP A 323 11.26 7.04 -17.83
N ALA A 324 12.08 8.08 -18.01
CA ALA A 324 11.74 9.22 -18.87
C ALA A 324 11.59 8.84 -20.36
N THR A 325 12.21 7.75 -20.80
CA THR A 325 11.99 7.18 -22.14
C THR A 325 10.57 6.64 -22.23
N THR A 326 10.09 5.96 -21.19
CA THR A 326 8.71 5.44 -21.11
C THR A 326 7.69 6.58 -21.15
N VAL A 327 7.92 7.65 -20.38
CA VAL A 327 7.08 8.87 -20.40
C VAL A 327 6.95 9.40 -21.83
N ARG A 328 8.06 9.50 -22.58
CA ARG A 328 8.03 9.94 -23.97
C ARG A 328 7.25 8.98 -24.88
N VAL A 329 7.56 7.68 -24.82
CA VAL A 329 6.92 6.64 -25.67
C VAL A 329 5.42 6.60 -25.46
N LEU A 330 4.94 6.63 -24.22
CA LEU A 330 3.53 6.69 -23.89
C LEU A 330 2.90 8.03 -24.32
N GLY A 331 3.64 9.14 -24.25
CA GLY A 331 3.20 10.46 -24.71
C GLY A 331 2.83 10.50 -26.20
N GLU A 332 3.53 9.71 -27.02
CA GLU A 332 3.32 9.64 -28.47
C GLU A 332 2.16 8.69 -28.88
N ASP A 333 1.71 7.79 -27.99
CA ASP A 333 0.55 6.91 -28.22
C ASP A 333 -0.79 7.60 -27.93
N LYS A 334 -1.76 7.42 -28.84
CA LYS A 334 -3.09 8.06 -28.75
C LYS A 334 -4.18 7.16 -28.17
N ASP A 335 -3.99 5.85 -28.20
CA ASP A 335 -4.93 4.90 -27.62
C ASP A 335 -4.69 4.72 -26.13
N MET A 336 -3.42 4.78 -25.72
CA MET A 336 -3.00 4.78 -24.33
C MET A 336 -3.46 6.05 -23.62
N ARG A 337 -4.27 5.89 -22.56
CA ARG A 337 -4.90 7.00 -21.84
C ARG A 337 -4.80 6.87 -20.32
N VAL A 338 -4.46 5.69 -19.82
CA VAL A 338 -4.36 5.39 -18.37
C VAL A 338 -3.04 4.70 -18.06
N TRP A 339 -2.35 5.15 -17.00
CA TRP A 339 -1.09 4.57 -16.54
C TRP A 339 -1.23 4.12 -15.09
N MET A 340 -1.38 2.82 -14.88
CA MET A 340 -1.38 2.21 -13.55
C MET A 340 0.04 2.22 -12.97
N TYR A 341 0.17 2.77 -11.77
CA TYR A 341 1.41 2.94 -11.03
C TYR A 341 2.48 3.78 -11.78
N GLY A 342 2.04 4.69 -12.65
CA GLY A 342 2.91 5.68 -13.29
C GLY A 342 3.44 6.74 -12.32
N PRO A 343 4.48 7.50 -12.73
CA PRO A 343 4.98 8.64 -11.96
C PRO A 343 3.93 9.78 -11.92
N PRO A 344 3.58 10.31 -10.73
CA PRO A 344 2.54 11.33 -10.61
C PRO A 344 2.96 12.71 -11.15
N ASP A 345 4.26 12.93 -11.32
CA ASP A 345 4.89 14.17 -11.79
C ASP A 345 5.30 14.14 -13.28
N ALA A 346 5.23 12.97 -13.93
CA ALA A 346 5.62 12.78 -15.34
C ALA A 346 4.56 11.95 -16.09
N THR A 347 3.33 12.46 -16.10
CA THR A 347 2.12 11.69 -16.50
C THR A 347 2.00 11.35 -17.99
N ALA A 348 2.78 11.97 -18.88
CA ALA A 348 2.65 11.85 -20.34
C ALA A 348 1.24 12.19 -20.89
N ASP A 349 0.56 13.15 -20.25
CA ASP A 349 -0.86 13.52 -20.47
C ASP A 349 -1.85 12.35 -20.25
N LYS A 350 -1.43 11.30 -19.52
CA LYS A 350 -2.26 10.15 -19.15
C LYS A 350 -2.89 10.36 -17.77
N ILE A 351 -3.99 9.66 -17.53
CA ILE A 351 -4.55 9.52 -16.17
C ILE A 351 -3.68 8.51 -15.41
N VAL A 352 -2.89 8.98 -14.46
CA VAL A 352 -2.06 8.12 -13.60
C VAL A 352 -2.91 7.59 -12.45
N LEU A 353 -2.97 6.27 -12.28
CA LEU A 353 -3.62 5.62 -11.14
C LEU A 353 -2.56 5.19 -10.14
N GLY A 354 -2.49 5.88 -9.01
CA GLY A 354 -1.46 5.70 -7.99
C GLY A 354 -1.56 4.37 -7.23
N ARG A 355 -0.44 3.94 -6.63
CA ARG A 355 -0.40 2.74 -5.77
C ARG A 355 -0.63 3.08 -4.31
N ALA A 356 -1.73 2.59 -3.74
CA ALA A 356 -1.90 2.48 -2.30
C ALA A 356 -1.16 1.23 -1.80
N PHE A 357 0.15 1.34 -1.52
CA PHE A 357 1.00 0.17 -1.21
C PHE A 357 0.47 -0.73 -0.08
N ALA A 358 -0.18 -0.15 0.93
CA ALA A 358 -0.79 -0.90 2.03
C ALA A 358 -2.05 -1.67 1.61
N VAL A 359 -2.80 -1.20 0.61
CA VAL A 359 -4.01 -1.83 0.10
C VAL A 359 -3.64 -2.65 -1.13
N SER A 360 -3.11 -3.85 -0.91
CA SER A 360 -2.60 -4.77 -1.93
C SER A 360 -3.21 -6.15 -1.73
N ILE A 361 -3.57 -6.86 -2.82
CA ILE A 361 -3.98 -8.28 -2.71
C ILE A 361 -2.83 -9.08 -2.11
N GLU A 362 -1.61 -8.80 -2.56
CA GLU A 362 -0.40 -9.53 -2.19
C GLU A 362 0.49 -8.73 -1.25
N GLN A 363 0.81 -9.35 -0.10
CA GLN A 363 1.85 -8.91 0.84
C GLN A 363 2.47 -10.15 1.51
N PRO A 364 3.74 -10.51 1.21
CA PRO A 364 4.60 -9.96 0.15
C PRO A 364 4.10 -10.32 -1.26
N THR A 365 4.78 -9.82 -2.29
CA THR A 365 4.53 -10.18 -3.71
C THR A 365 4.37 -11.69 -3.90
N PHE A 366 3.41 -12.08 -4.74
CA PHE A 366 2.96 -13.46 -5.01
C PHE A 366 2.23 -14.16 -3.86
N VAL A 367 2.06 -13.52 -2.70
CA VAL A 367 1.36 -14.07 -1.54
C VAL A 367 0.10 -13.25 -1.27
N ALA A 368 -1.02 -13.66 -1.87
CA ALA A 368 -2.32 -13.07 -1.57
C ALA A 368 -2.65 -13.25 -0.08
N ASN A 369 -2.94 -12.15 0.63
CA ASN A 369 -2.92 -12.10 2.10
C ASN A 369 -4.10 -11.27 2.63
N TYR A 370 -5.16 -11.95 3.07
CA TYR A 370 -6.38 -11.28 3.53
C TYR A 370 -6.18 -10.44 4.81
N PRO A 371 -5.49 -10.92 5.86
CA PRO A 371 -5.21 -10.11 7.06
C PRO A 371 -4.50 -8.78 6.76
N GLU A 372 -3.40 -8.79 5.98
CA GLU A 372 -2.66 -7.56 5.61
C GLU A 372 -3.51 -6.63 4.74
N PHE A 373 -4.37 -7.18 3.86
CA PHE A 373 -5.32 -6.38 3.08
C PHE A 373 -6.34 -5.67 3.97
N ILE A 374 -6.89 -6.36 4.98
CA ILE A 374 -7.86 -5.76 5.91
C ILE A 374 -7.23 -4.67 6.76
N GLU A 375 -5.99 -4.86 7.25
CA GLU A 375 -5.22 -3.80 7.91
C GLU A 375 -5.12 -2.58 6.97
N GLY A 376 -4.53 -2.75 5.79
CA GLY A 376 -4.36 -1.67 4.80
C GLY A 376 -5.67 -0.95 4.45
N TYR A 377 -6.75 -1.70 4.26
CA TYR A 377 -8.07 -1.13 3.96
C TYR A 377 -8.64 -0.35 5.14
N ALA A 378 -8.50 -0.83 6.38
CA ALA A 378 -9.01 -0.14 7.57
C ALA A 378 -8.45 1.29 7.67
N HIS A 379 -7.14 1.44 7.49
CA HIS A 379 -6.46 2.75 7.54
C HIS A 379 -6.80 3.67 6.35
N ASN A 380 -7.17 3.11 5.18
CA ASN A 380 -7.33 3.86 3.93
C ASN A 380 -8.76 3.98 3.40
N ARG A 381 -9.75 3.35 4.05
CA ARG A 381 -11.16 3.35 3.60
C ARG A 381 -11.70 4.77 3.45
N GLY A 382 -12.48 4.98 2.40
CA GLY A 382 -12.93 6.30 1.96
C GLY A 382 -12.04 6.96 0.90
N ALA A 383 -10.86 6.39 0.58
CA ALA A 383 -10.13 6.76 -0.63
C ALA A 383 -10.99 6.60 -1.88
N GLY A 384 -10.86 7.52 -2.85
CA GLY A 384 -11.73 7.54 -4.03
C GLY A 384 -11.63 6.28 -4.90
N TYR A 385 -10.45 5.67 -4.94
CA TYR A 385 -10.17 4.43 -5.66
C TYR A 385 -9.01 3.64 -5.03
N PHE A 386 -8.90 2.37 -5.40
CA PHE A 386 -7.71 1.54 -5.21
C PHE A 386 -7.40 0.76 -6.50
N VAL A 387 -6.12 0.69 -6.85
CA VAL A 387 -5.59 -0.27 -7.84
C VAL A 387 -4.84 -1.34 -7.06
N ILE A 388 -5.33 -2.58 -7.10
CA ILE A 388 -4.83 -3.68 -6.27
C ILE A 388 -4.22 -4.78 -7.15
N GLN A 389 -2.95 -5.10 -6.95
CA GLN A 389 -2.13 -5.97 -7.82
C GLN A 389 -2.10 -7.41 -7.33
N GLY A 390 -2.22 -8.38 -8.26
CA GLY A 390 -2.07 -9.81 -7.99
C GLY A 390 -1.51 -10.59 -9.18
N HIS A 391 -0.90 -11.76 -8.94
CA HIS A 391 -0.28 -12.59 -9.97
C HIS A 391 -0.87 -14.02 -9.91
N PRO A 392 -2.01 -14.30 -10.57
CA PRO A 392 -2.72 -15.58 -10.48
C PRO A 392 -1.86 -16.81 -10.80
N MET A 393 -0.85 -16.65 -11.67
CA MET A 393 0.10 -17.72 -11.99
C MET A 393 0.96 -18.18 -10.80
N GLN A 394 1.01 -17.43 -9.70
CA GLN A 394 1.80 -17.76 -8.50
C GLN A 394 0.94 -18.26 -7.31
N TRP A 395 -0.38 -18.36 -7.46
CA TRP A 395 -1.28 -18.76 -6.38
C TRP A 395 -1.48 -20.27 -6.30
N ASN A 396 -1.28 -20.83 -5.11
CA ASN A 396 -1.86 -22.11 -4.69
C ASN A 396 -3.32 -21.90 -4.23
N ASP A 397 -3.99 -22.95 -3.76
CA ASP A 397 -5.38 -22.84 -3.29
C ASP A 397 -5.55 -21.88 -2.11
N GLU A 398 -4.64 -21.90 -1.15
CA GLU A 398 -4.64 -20.98 0.01
C GLU A 398 -4.54 -19.51 -0.41
N ARG A 399 -3.62 -19.16 -1.32
CA ARG A 399 -3.50 -17.80 -1.86
C ARG A 399 -4.74 -17.41 -2.67
N TYR A 400 -5.26 -18.34 -3.47
CA TYR A 400 -6.50 -18.10 -4.20
C TYR A 400 -7.69 -17.84 -3.25
N GLU A 401 -7.80 -18.58 -2.15
CA GLU A 401 -8.84 -18.36 -1.13
C GLU A 401 -8.66 -17.03 -0.38
N ASN A 402 -7.42 -16.61 -0.12
CA ASN A 402 -7.16 -15.26 0.38
C ASN A 402 -7.62 -14.20 -0.64
N PHE A 403 -7.34 -14.37 -1.93
CA PHE A 403 -7.85 -13.49 -2.99
C PHE A 403 -9.39 -13.44 -3.00
N THR A 404 -10.10 -14.58 -2.97
CA THR A 404 -11.58 -14.57 -2.99
C THR A 404 -12.15 -13.92 -1.74
N ARG A 405 -11.55 -14.13 -0.55
CA ARG A 405 -11.94 -13.42 0.68
C ARG A 405 -11.78 -11.91 0.58
N ILE A 406 -10.71 -11.42 -0.07
CA ILE A 406 -10.51 -9.98 -0.32
C ILE A 406 -11.62 -9.43 -1.24
N MET A 407 -11.92 -10.14 -2.34
CA MET A 407 -12.99 -9.75 -3.27
C MET A 407 -14.37 -9.75 -2.60
N ASP A 408 -14.71 -10.82 -1.87
CA ASP A 408 -16.00 -10.97 -1.18
C ASP A 408 -16.17 -9.92 -0.06
N PHE A 409 -15.09 -9.56 0.64
CA PHE A 409 -15.08 -8.41 1.55
C PHE A 409 -15.38 -7.09 0.84
N LEU A 410 -14.72 -6.80 -0.30
CA LEU A 410 -14.93 -5.57 -1.07
C LEU A 410 -16.36 -5.47 -1.65
N ILE A 411 -16.92 -6.60 -2.08
CA ILE A 411 -18.35 -6.70 -2.46
C ILE A 411 -19.24 -6.36 -1.25
N GLY A 412 -18.90 -6.86 -0.06
CA GLY A 412 -19.56 -6.50 1.20
C GLY A 412 -19.49 -5.01 1.54
N GLN A 413 -18.37 -4.34 1.24
CA GLN A 413 -18.22 -2.88 1.37
C GLN A 413 -18.93 -2.08 0.27
N LYS A 414 -19.64 -2.75 -0.66
CA LYS A 414 -20.30 -2.13 -1.82
C LYS A 414 -19.33 -1.34 -2.71
N ALA A 415 -18.07 -1.80 -2.79
CA ALA A 415 -17.04 -1.17 -3.58
C ALA A 415 -17.37 -1.25 -5.09
N GLU A 416 -16.97 -0.24 -5.85
CA GLU A 416 -17.31 -0.12 -7.26
C GLU A 416 -16.22 -0.75 -8.13
N PHE A 417 -16.37 -2.02 -8.49
CA PHE A 417 -15.42 -2.70 -9.39
C PHE A 417 -15.49 -2.09 -10.81
N VAL A 418 -14.37 -1.59 -11.30
CA VAL A 418 -14.22 -0.87 -12.59
C VAL A 418 -12.97 -1.35 -13.32
N PHE A 419 -12.95 -1.18 -14.64
CA PHE A 419 -11.73 -1.34 -15.43
C PHE A 419 -10.86 -0.09 -15.36
N ALA A 420 -9.54 -0.24 -15.48
CA ALA A 420 -8.60 0.85 -15.63
C ALA A 420 -8.97 1.77 -16.79
N GLU A 421 -9.38 1.21 -17.94
CA GLU A 421 -9.79 2.00 -19.13
C GLU A 421 -11.01 2.89 -18.89
N GLU A 422 -11.86 2.59 -17.89
CA GLU A 422 -13.03 3.43 -17.57
C GLU A 422 -12.64 4.78 -16.98
N PHE A 423 -11.47 4.92 -16.34
CA PHE A 423 -10.98 6.22 -15.87
C PHE A 423 -10.80 7.22 -17.03
N ALA A 424 -10.47 6.74 -18.24
CA ALA A 424 -10.30 7.59 -19.42
C ALA A 424 -11.63 8.11 -20.01
N THR A 425 -12.78 7.52 -19.66
CA THR A 425 -14.09 7.88 -20.23
C THR A 425 -15.05 8.42 -19.18
N ARG A 426 -14.90 8.02 -17.92
CA ARG A 426 -15.76 8.43 -16.81
C ARG A 426 -15.17 9.62 -16.05
N ARG A 427 -15.78 10.79 -16.26
CA ARG A 427 -15.41 12.05 -15.57
C ARG A 427 -15.50 11.96 -14.05
N ASP A 428 -16.38 11.12 -13.50
CA ASP A 428 -16.44 10.91 -12.05
C ASP A 428 -15.23 10.14 -11.52
N LEU A 429 -14.75 9.13 -12.25
CA LEU A 429 -13.54 8.37 -11.90
C LEU A 429 -12.26 9.19 -12.11
N ALA A 430 -12.14 9.94 -13.22
CA ALA A 430 -11.01 10.84 -13.46
C ALA A 430 -10.81 11.84 -12.29
N LYS A 431 -11.90 12.44 -11.81
CA LYS A 431 -11.90 13.32 -10.62
C LYS A 431 -11.52 12.63 -9.30
N ARG A 432 -11.58 11.29 -9.22
CA ARG A 432 -11.07 10.53 -8.07
C ARG A 432 -9.56 10.27 -8.20
N ALA A 433 -9.01 10.24 -9.42
CA ALA A 433 -7.56 10.12 -9.67
C ALA A 433 -6.81 11.46 -9.51
N GLU A 434 -7.49 12.59 -9.70
CA GLU A 434 -6.98 13.96 -9.48
C GLU A 434 -6.84 14.37 -7.99
N ARG A 435 -7.20 13.49 -7.03
CA ARG A 435 -7.29 13.77 -5.59
C ARG A 435 -6.37 12.87 -4.77
#